data_AF-A0A645AW49-F1
#
_entry.id   AF-A0A645AW49-F1
#
_cell.length_a   1.000
_cell.length_b   1.000
_cell.length_c   1.000
_cell.angle_alpha   90.00
_cell.angle_beta   90.00
_cell.angle_gamma   90.00
#
_symmetry.space_group_name_H-M   'P 1'
#
loop_
_entity.id
_entity.type
_entity.pdbx_description
1 polymer ?
#
loop_
_entity_poly.entity_id
_entity_poly.type
_entity_poly.pdbx_seq_one_letter_code
_entity_poly.pdbx_strand_id
1 'polypeptide(L)'
;MDFNHHELLCNKVFTLQRDSYSLVGKLIEELSSNSIYSNDLSLCYLKQLIIQTLRLENSYFQSRPTTHMQQTYENNLLNEILKFIDNHLCEKLSVDTLCRHFCISPSMLHSLFKKNMNNTVKNYINDLKLNKSKELIKNSTYTLSEISEILGFSSIHYFSKKFKSNFGISPTEYSKSIYD
;
A
#
# COMPACT_ATOMS: atom_id res chain seq x y z
N MET A 1 -17.45 1.06 16.66
CA MET A 1 -16.23 1.74 16.17
C MET A 1 -16.62 2.38 14.86
N ASP A 2 -16.86 3.68 14.87
CA ASP A 2 -16.99 4.42 13.62
C ASP A 2 -15.59 4.59 13.07
N PHE A 3 -15.24 3.77 12.08
CA PHE A 3 -13.97 3.84 11.36
C PHE A 3 -13.93 5.04 10.39
N ASN A 4 -14.34 6.22 10.86
CA ASN A 4 -14.26 7.46 10.09
C ASN A 4 -12.80 7.89 9.81
N HIS A 5 -11.83 7.16 10.36
CA HIS A 5 -10.39 7.40 10.26
C HIS A 5 -9.69 6.23 9.54
N HIS A 6 -10.24 5.79 8.41
CA HIS A 6 -9.67 4.71 7.59
C HIS A 6 -8.22 5.00 7.14
N GLU A 7 -7.83 6.28 7.06
CA GLU A 7 -6.44 6.73 6.85
C GLU A 7 -5.45 6.17 7.88
N LEU A 8 -5.91 5.80 9.09
CA LEU A 8 -5.05 5.20 10.11
C LEU A 8 -4.64 3.77 9.78
N LEU A 9 -5.36 3.09 8.88
CA LEU A 9 -5.18 1.67 8.55
C LEU A 9 -4.65 1.44 7.14
N CYS A 10 -5.05 2.28 6.18
CA CYS A 10 -4.68 2.11 4.77
C CYS A 10 -3.18 2.31 4.54
N ASN A 11 -2.59 1.48 3.66
CA ASN A 11 -1.20 1.58 3.20
C ASN A 11 -0.11 1.54 4.30
N LYS A 12 -0.43 0.97 5.47
CA LYS A 12 0.52 0.79 6.58
C LYS A 12 0.81 -0.69 6.86
N VAL A 13 2.03 -0.97 7.29
CA VAL A 13 2.45 -2.30 7.78
C VAL A 13 2.36 -2.30 9.31
N PHE A 14 1.55 -3.19 9.88
CA PHE A 14 1.38 -3.33 11.32
C PHE A 14 2.14 -4.56 11.84
N THR A 15 2.86 -4.39 12.94
CA THR A 15 3.54 -5.50 13.64
C THR A 15 2.62 -6.06 14.72
N LEU A 16 2.36 -7.37 14.69
CA LEU A 16 1.60 -8.06 15.73
C LEU A 16 2.54 -8.52 16.85
N GLN A 17 2.10 -8.37 18.10
CA GLN A 17 2.79 -8.93 19.26
C GLN A 17 2.43 -10.40 19.46
N ARG A 18 3.26 -11.11 20.24
CA ARG A 18 3.10 -12.54 20.54
C ARG A 18 1.71 -12.87 21.11
N ASP A 19 1.15 -11.95 21.90
CA ASP A 19 -0.15 -12.13 22.55
C ASP A 19 -1.32 -12.02 21.55
N SER A 20 -1.11 -11.32 20.43
CA SER A 20 -2.09 -11.14 19.36
C SER A 20 -2.29 -12.40 18.50
N TYR A 21 -1.35 -13.37 18.51
CA TYR A 21 -1.51 -14.62 17.76
C TYR A 21 -2.67 -15.47 18.26
N SER A 22 -2.93 -15.44 19.57
CA SER A 22 -4.09 -16.12 20.16
C SER A 22 -5.41 -15.59 19.60
N LEU A 23 -5.47 -14.28 19.34
CA LEU A 23 -6.65 -13.59 18.82
C LEU A 23 -6.84 -13.85 17.32
N VAL A 24 -5.75 -13.94 16.56
CA VAL A 24 -5.77 -14.37 15.16
C VAL A 24 -6.28 -15.82 15.06
N GLY A 25 -5.82 -16.71 15.94
CA GLY A 25 -6.30 -18.10 15.99
C GLY A 25 -7.81 -18.19 16.22
N LYS A 26 -8.32 -17.45 17.22
CA LYS A 26 -9.76 -17.38 17.50
C LYS A 26 -10.56 -16.79 16.33
N LEU A 27 -10.02 -15.78 15.65
CA LEU A 27 -10.65 -15.21 14.46
C LEU A 27 -10.73 -16.24 13.32
N ILE A 28 -9.66 -17.00 13.09
CA ILE A 28 -9.64 -18.05 12.04
C ILE A 28 -10.62 -19.17 12.38
N GLU A 29 -10.70 -19.56 13.65
CA GLU A 29 -11.63 -20.58 14.14
C GLU A 29 -13.10 -20.17 13.92
N GLU A 30 -13.46 -18.94 14.27
CA GLU A 30 -14.82 -18.41 14.03
C GLU A 30 -15.13 -18.25 12.54
N LEU A 31 -14.17 -17.83 11.71
CA LEU A 31 -14.36 -17.75 10.26
C LEU A 31 -14.53 -19.14 9.61
N SER A 32 -14.01 -20.19 10.25
CA SER A 32 -14.13 -21.58 9.79
C SER A 32 -15.36 -22.29 10.36
N SER A 33 -15.96 -21.73 11.41
CA SER A 33 -17.13 -22.27 12.12
C SER A 33 -18.42 -21.68 11.55
N ASN A 34 -19.38 -22.53 11.16
CA ASN A 34 -20.69 -22.09 10.65
C ASN A 34 -21.75 -21.98 11.77
N SER A 35 -21.31 -21.58 12.97
CA SER A 35 -22.16 -21.47 14.15
C SER A 35 -22.95 -20.16 14.16
N ILE A 36 -24.00 -20.11 14.98
CA ILE A 36 -24.81 -18.91 15.15
C ILE A 36 -23.92 -17.82 15.79
N TYR A 37 -23.91 -16.62 15.21
CA TYR A 37 -23.10 -15.46 15.62
C TYR A 37 -21.59 -15.53 15.34
N SER A 38 -21.08 -16.55 14.62
CA SER A 38 -19.67 -16.60 14.21
C SER A 38 -19.20 -15.34 13.46
N ASN A 39 -20.07 -14.77 12.62
CA ASN A 39 -19.79 -13.53 11.88
C ASN A 39 -19.65 -12.31 12.79
N ASP A 40 -20.52 -12.16 13.78
CA ASP A 40 -20.44 -11.05 14.74
C ASP A 40 -19.21 -11.18 15.64
N LEU A 41 -18.87 -12.40 16.03
CA LEU A 41 -17.71 -12.68 16.88
C LEU A 41 -16.39 -12.49 16.13
N SER A 42 -16.29 -12.93 14.88
CA SER A 42 -15.14 -12.66 14.01
C SER A 42 -14.95 -11.15 13.80
N LEU A 43 -16.03 -10.38 13.64
CA LEU A 43 -15.97 -8.92 13.56
C LEU A 43 -15.45 -8.30 14.86
N CYS A 44 -15.85 -8.82 16.02
CA CYS A 44 -15.32 -8.39 17.32
C CYS A 44 -13.81 -8.65 17.44
N TYR A 45 -13.35 -9.83 17.05
CA TYR A 45 -11.92 -10.16 17.07
C TYR A 45 -11.11 -9.30 16.10
N LEU A 46 -11.64 -9.03 14.91
CA LEU A 46 -11.01 -8.13 13.94
C LEU A 46 -10.86 -6.71 14.50
N LYS A 47 -11.94 -6.16 15.09
CA LYS A 47 -11.91 -4.85 15.74
C LYS A 47 -10.87 -4.82 16.86
N GLN A 48 -10.78 -5.88 17.66
CA GLN A 48 -9.81 -5.97 18.75
C GLN A 48 -8.37 -6.02 18.23
N LEU A 49 -8.07 -6.77 17.16
CA LEU A 49 -6.75 -6.78 16.52
C LEU A 49 -6.35 -5.40 15.99
N ILE A 50 -7.30 -4.70 15.36
CA ILE A 50 -7.10 -3.33 14.88
C ILE A 50 -6.78 -2.38 16.05
N ILE A 51 -7.51 -2.47 17.15
CA ILE A 51 -7.25 -1.64 18.33
C ILE A 51 -5.87 -1.94 18.93
N GLN A 52 -5.49 -3.21 19.04
CA GLN A 52 -4.20 -3.60 19.60
C GLN A 52 -3.03 -3.10 18.75
N THR A 53 -3.12 -3.26 17.43
CA THR A 53 -2.09 -2.78 16.49
C THR A 53 -1.96 -1.26 16.54
N LEU A 54 -3.07 -0.52 16.55
CA LEU A 54 -3.06 0.94 16.68
C LEU A 54 -2.51 1.43 18.04
N ARG A 55 -2.82 0.73 19.14
CA ARG A 55 -2.27 1.07 20.47
C ARG A 55 -0.77 0.85 20.52
N LEU A 56 -0.29 -0.24 19.93
CA LEU A 56 1.14 -0.52 19.87
C LEU A 56 1.89 0.51 19.05
N GLU A 57 1.35 0.91 17.89
CA GLU A 57 1.90 2.00 17.10
C GLU A 57 2.03 3.28 17.95
N ASN A 58 1.00 3.63 18.73
CA ASN A 58 1.04 4.77 19.67
C ASN A 58 2.10 4.61 20.79
N SER A 59 2.30 3.41 21.31
CA SER A 59 3.31 3.13 22.34
C SER A 59 4.75 3.18 21.80
N TYR A 60 4.99 2.73 20.56
CA TYR A 60 6.28 2.87 19.88
C TYR A 60 6.55 4.32 19.44
N PHE A 61 5.50 5.11 19.22
CA PHE A 61 5.54 6.55 18.90
C PHE A 61 6.17 7.38 20.04
N GLN A 62 6.03 6.98 21.30
CA GLN A 62 6.57 7.72 22.45
C GLN A 62 8.08 7.54 22.67
N SER A 63 8.73 6.58 22.00
CA SER A 63 10.11 6.17 22.32
C SER A 63 11.20 6.72 21.39
N ARG A 64 10.90 7.64 20.47
CA ARG A 64 11.91 8.31 19.63
C ARG A 64 12.06 9.78 20.01
N PRO A 65 13.29 10.31 20.21
CA PRO A 65 13.54 11.71 20.55
C PRO A 65 13.38 12.61 19.32
N THR A 66 12.16 12.72 18.81
CA THR A 66 11.72 13.77 17.88
C THR A 66 10.44 14.35 18.45
N THR A 67 10.34 15.67 18.53
CA THR A 67 9.19 16.37 19.09
C THR A 67 7.91 15.85 18.43
N HIS A 68 6.86 15.54 19.21
CA HIS A 68 5.58 14.99 18.71
C HIS A 68 5.07 15.74 17.46
N MET A 69 5.21 17.06 17.44
CA MET A 69 4.85 17.93 16.31
C MET A 69 5.57 17.58 14.99
N GLN A 70 6.86 17.23 15.04
CA GLN A 70 7.64 16.89 13.86
C GLN A 70 7.21 15.55 13.24
N GLN A 71 6.84 14.58 14.08
CA GLN A 71 6.37 13.27 13.60
C GLN A 71 4.96 13.37 13.01
N THR A 72 4.06 14.13 13.64
CA THR A 72 2.74 14.42 13.08
C THR A 72 2.88 15.09 11.70
N TYR A 73 3.80 16.05 11.57
CA TYR A 73 4.10 16.67 10.28
C TYR A 73 4.62 15.66 9.24
N GLU A 74 5.60 14.83 9.59
CA GLU A 74 6.16 13.81 8.67
C GLU A 74 5.09 12.82 8.18
N ASN A 75 4.16 12.42 9.04
CA ASN A 75 3.08 11.49 8.67
C ASN A 75 2.05 12.16 7.76
N ASN A 76 1.61 13.37 8.08
CA ASN A 76 0.70 14.13 7.21
C ASN A 76 1.35 14.38 5.85
N LEU A 77 2.60 14.82 5.84
CA LEU A 77 3.37 15.02 4.62
C LEU A 77 3.48 13.74 3.79
N LEU A 78 3.78 12.60 4.42
CA LEU A 78 3.82 11.32 3.70
C LEU A 78 2.46 10.98 3.10
N ASN A 79 1.36 11.13 3.85
CA ASN A 79 0.01 10.84 3.36
C ASN A 79 -0.34 11.69 2.14
N GLU A 80 -0.02 13.00 2.17
CA GLU A 80 -0.21 13.90 1.05
C GLU A 80 0.64 13.50 -0.17
N ILE A 81 1.90 13.08 0.05
CA ILE A 81 2.76 12.55 -1.02
C ILE A 81 2.15 11.30 -1.65
N LEU A 82 1.62 10.37 -0.85
CA LEU A 82 1.00 9.15 -1.36
C LEU A 82 -0.27 9.45 -2.17
N LYS A 83 -1.13 10.34 -1.68
CA LYS A 83 -2.32 10.81 -2.41
C LYS A 83 -1.96 11.46 -3.75
N PHE A 84 -0.92 12.30 -3.75
CA PHE A 84 -0.43 12.92 -4.97
C PHE A 84 0.09 11.89 -5.98
N ILE A 85 0.86 10.90 -5.52
CA ILE A 85 1.34 9.81 -6.39
C ILE A 85 0.16 9.05 -7.03
N ASP A 86 -0.87 8.74 -6.25
CA ASP A 86 -2.04 7.99 -6.74
C ASP A 86 -2.83 8.78 -7.80
N ASN A 87 -3.04 10.07 -7.57
CA ASN A 87 -3.74 10.95 -8.53
C ASN A 87 -2.95 11.20 -9.82
N HIS A 88 -1.61 11.20 -9.75
CA HIS A 88 -0.74 11.48 -10.89
C HIS A 88 -0.03 10.23 -11.43
N LEU A 89 -0.56 9.04 -11.16
CA LEU A 89 0.11 7.77 -11.48
C LEU A 89 0.36 7.56 -12.98
N CYS A 90 -0.51 8.11 -13.83
CA CYS A 90 -0.41 8.03 -15.29
C CYS A 90 0.61 9.01 -15.88
N GLU A 91 1.10 9.95 -15.07
CA GLU A 91 2.10 10.94 -15.49
C GLU A 91 3.53 10.43 -15.25
N LYS A 92 4.50 11.12 -15.85
CA LYS A 92 5.93 10.89 -15.59
C LYS A 92 6.31 11.47 -14.21
N LEU A 93 5.95 10.74 -13.16
CA LEU A 93 6.37 11.04 -11.79
C LEU A 93 7.87 10.76 -11.62
N SER A 94 8.58 11.76 -11.11
CA SER A 94 9.98 11.65 -10.72
C SER A 94 10.17 12.07 -9.26
N VAL A 95 11.26 11.62 -8.65
CA VAL A 95 11.64 12.03 -7.28
C VAL A 95 11.80 13.55 -7.23
N ASP A 96 12.38 14.15 -8.27
CA ASP A 96 12.57 15.60 -8.38
C ASP A 96 11.22 16.34 -8.45
N THR A 97 10.24 15.83 -9.20
CA THR A 97 8.87 16.37 -9.26
C THR A 97 8.24 16.42 -7.87
N LEU A 98 8.34 15.32 -7.10
CA LEU A 98 7.82 15.23 -5.74
C LEU A 98 8.52 16.20 -4.79
N CYS A 99 9.86 16.26 -4.86
CA CYS A 99 10.64 17.20 -4.04
C CYS A 99 10.26 18.66 -4.29
N ARG A 100 10.05 19.04 -5.56
CA ARG A 100 9.63 20.40 -5.93
C ARG A 100 8.20 20.70 -5.47
N HIS A 101 7.27 19.77 -5.67
CA HIS A 101 5.87 19.96 -5.31
C HIS A 101 5.68 20.13 -3.79
N PHE A 102 6.35 19.28 -3.00
CA PHE A 102 6.24 19.28 -1.54
C PHE A 102 7.30 20.15 -0.83
N CYS A 103 8.14 20.86 -1.58
CA CYS A 103 9.22 21.69 -1.05
C CYS A 103 10.15 20.95 -0.07
N ILE A 104 10.48 19.69 -0.37
CA ILE A 104 11.34 18.84 0.47
C ILE A 104 12.61 18.41 -0.26
N SER A 105 13.65 18.09 0.52
CA SER A 105 14.88 17.53 -0.03
C SER A 105 14.70 16.06 -0.43
N PRO A 106 15.45 15.57 -1.44
CA PRO A 106 15.46 14.15 -1.80
C PRO A 106 15.82 13.25 -0.61
N SER A 107 16.75 13.68 0.25
CA SER A 107 17.14 12.95 1.44
C SER A 107 15.97 12.77 2.43
N MET A 108 15.16 13.81 2.62
CA MET A 108 13.97 13.74 3.46
C MET A 108 12.92 12.81 2.86
N LEU A 109 12.66 12.91 1.56
CA LEU A 109 11.73 12.03 0.86
C LEU A 109 12.17 10.54 0.94
N HIS A 110 13.46 10.26 0.74
CA HIS A 110 14.01 8.92 0.91
C HIS A 110 13.89 8.41 2.36
N SER A 111 14.17 9.27 3.33
CA SER A 111 14.03 8.94 4.75
C SER A 111 12.58 8.60 5.11
N LEU A 112 11.61 9.40 4.64
CA LEU A 112 10.18 9.18 4.85
C LEU A 112 9.74 7.81 4.32
N PHE A 113 10.12 7.48 3.08
CA PHE A 113 9.77 6.19 2.47
C PHE A 113 10.48 5.01 3.13
N LYS A 114 11.77 5.15 3.48
CA LYS A 114 12.52 4.09 4.18
C LYS A 114 11.96 3.84 5.58
N LYS A 115 11.64 4.89 6.34
CA LYS A 115 11.15 4.81 7.72
C LYS A 115 9.75 4.21 7.80
N ASN A 116 8.85 4.57 6.88
CA ASN A 116 7.44 4.21 6.98
C ASN A 116 7.04 3.03 6.08
N MET A 117 7.73 2.82 4.95
CA MET A 117 7.36 1.78 3.97
C MET A 117 8.46 0.73 3.77
N ASN A 118 9.65 0.92 4.35
CA ASN A 118 10.83 0.11 4.11
C ASN A 118 11.11 -0.14 2.61
N ASN A 119 10.71 0.81 1.76
CA ASN A 119 10.77 0.73 0.31
C ASN A 119 11.28 2.06 -0.26
N THR A 120 11.65 2.08 -1.54
CA THR A 120 12.04 3.31 -2.24
C THR A 120 10.84 3.91 -2.96
N VAL A 121 10.84 5.24 -3.10
CA VAL A 121 9.82 5.99 -3.86
C VAL A 121 9.62 5.40 -5.26
N LYS A 122 10.72 5.10 -5.96
CA LYS A 122 10.67 4.55 -7.32
C LYS A 122 10.03 3.17 -7.37
N ASN A 123 10.37 2.29 -6.43
CA ASN A 123 9.75 0.97 -6.36
C ASN A 123 8.27 1.09 -6.03
N TYR A 124 7.91 1.92 -5.04
CA TYR A 124 6.51 2.15 -4.68
C TYR A 124 5.66 2.61 -5.87
N ILE A 125 6.13 3.61 -6.63
CA ILE A 125 5.45 4.08 -7.85
C ILE A 125 5.34 2.96 -8.88
N ASN A 126 6.41 2.19 -9.09
CA ASN A 126 6.39 1.06 -10.03
C ASN A 126 5.38 -0.01 -9.61
N ASP A 127 5.32 -0.37 -8.32
CA ASP A 127 4.43 -1.39 -7.80
C ASP A 127 2.96 -0.96 -7.96
N LEU A 128 2.66 0.31 -7.69
CA LEU A 128 1.33 0.88 -7.98
C LEU A 128 0.99 0.84 -9.48
N LYS A 129 1.91 1.25 -10.37
CA LYS A 129 1.70 1.19 -11.83
C LYS A 129 1.43 -0.25 -12.29
N LEU A 130 2.17 -1.21 -11.77
CA LEU A 130 1.98 -2.63 -12.07
C LEU A 130 0.62 -3.14 -11.59
N ASN A 131 0.20 -2.77 -10.38
CA ASN A 131 -1.13 -3.12 -9.88
C ASN A 131 -2.23 -2.52 -10.74
N LYS A 132 -2.12 -1.23 -11.11
CA LYS A 132 -3.06 -0.56 -12.01
C LYS A 132 -3.11 -1.22 -13.39
N SER A 133 -1.96 -1.67 -13.90
CA SER A 133 -1.91 -2.37 -15.19
C SER A 133 -2.73 -3.67 -15.19
N LYS A 134 -2.80 -4.40 -14.05
CA LYS A 134 -3.65 -5.60 -13.96
C LYS A 134 -5.13 -5.26 -14.10
N GLU A 135 -5.57 -4.17 -13.48
CA GLU A 135 -6.95 -3.70 -13.62
C GLU A 135 -7.28 -3.34 -15.07
N LEU A 136 -6.38 -2.61 -15.74
CA LEU A 136 -6.55 -2.22 -17.14
C LEU A 136 -6.58 -3.43 -18.09
N ILE A 137 -5.72 -4.43 -17.86
CA ILE A 137 -5.72 -5.68 -18.65
C ILE A 137 -7.05 -6.43 -18.46
N LYS A 138 -7.56 -6.50 -17.23
CA LYS A 138 -8.83 -7.17 -16.92
C LYS A 138 -10.04 -6.51 -17.56
N ASN A 139 -9.99 -5.19 -17.74
CA ASN A 139 -11.08 -4.43 -18.36
C ASN A 139 -11.06 -4.51 -19.91
N SER A 140 -10.05 -5.13 -20.52
CA SER A 140 -9.91 -5.36 -21.97
C SER A 140 -10.08 -4.12 -22.86
N THR A 141 -9.90 -2.93 -22.31
CA THR A 141 -10.16 -1.66 -23.00
C THR A 141 -8.96 -1.16 -23.79
N TYR A 142 -7.76 -1.60 -23.42
CA TYR A 142 -6.50 -1.11 -23.96
C TYR A 142 -5.56 -2.28 -24.29
N THR A 143 -4.79 -2.13 -25.35
CA THR A 143 -3.69 -3.04 -25.68
C THR A 143 -2.55 -2.91 -24.67
N LEU A 144 -1.70 -3.93 -24.55
CA LEU A 144 -0.53 -3.89 -23.66
C LEU A 144 0.44 -2.73 -23.98
N SER A 145 0.48 -2.28 -25.24
CA SER A 145 1.28 -1.12 -25.65
C SER A 145 0.67 0.18 -25.13
N GLU A 146 -0.65 0.35 -25.28
CA GLU A 146 -1.36 1.53 -24.76
C GLU A 146 -1.32 1.57 -23.23
N ILE A 147 -1.47 0.43 -22.54
CA ILE A 147 -1.34 0.35 -21.08
C ILE A 147 0.06 0.79 -20.63
N SER A 148 1.11 0.36 -21.34
CA SER A 148 2.48 0.79 -21.07
C SER A 148 2.64 2.31 -21.21
N GLU A 149 2.01 2.90 -22.23
CA GLU A 149 2.08 4.34 -22.51
C GLU A 149 1.27 5.17 -21.51
N ILE A 150 0.01 4.77 -21.23
CA ILE A 150 -0.89 5.40 -20.25
C ILE A 150 -0.26 5.42 -18.87
N LEU A 151 0.41 4.34 -18.46
CA LEU A 151 1.08 4.26 -17.17
C LEU A 151 2.47 4.90 -17.19
N GLY A 152 2.91 5.48 -18.32
CA GLY A 152 4.16 6.21 -18.44
C GLY A 152 5.42 5.34 -18.28
N PHE A 153 5.36 4.06 -18.68
CA PHE A 153 6.57 3.23 -18.78
C PHE A 153 7.40 3.65 -20.00
N SER A 154 8.73 3.60 -19.88
CA SER A 154 9.64 4.00 -20.96
C SER A 154 9.57 3.10 -22.20
N SER A 155 9.15 1.85 -22.04
CA SER A 155 8.91 0.92 -23.14
C SER A 155 8.06 -0.26 -22.69
N ILE A 156 7.36 -0.88 -23.65
CA ILE A 156 6.57 -2.09 -23.42
C ILE A 156 7.44 -3.26 -22.92
N HIS A 157 8.69 -3.35 -23.38
CA HIS A 157 9.64 -4.37 -22.93
C HIS A 157 10.03 -4.19 -21.47
N TYR A 158 10.27 -2.94 -21.04
CA TYR A 158 10.57 -2.63 -19.65
C TYR A 158 9.37 -2.96 -18.75
N PHE A 159 8.17 -2.53 -19.16
CA PHE A 159 6.91 -2.89 -18.50
C PHE A 159 6.77 -4.40 -18.36
N SER A 160 6.90 -5.15 -19.47
CA SER A 160 6.71 -6.60 -19.48
C SER A 160 7.69 -7.34 -18.57
N LYS A 161 8.97 -6.93 -18.59
CA LYS A 161 10.00 -7.48 -17.69
C LYS A 161 9.66 -7.20 -16.23
N LYS A 162 9.25 -5.98 -15.90
CA LYS A 162 8.93 -5.59 -14.53
C LYS A 162 7.66 -6.28 -14.03
N PHE A 163 6.63 -6.39 -14.87
CA PHE A 163 5.40 -7.11 -14.58
C PHE A 163 5.67 -8.59 -14.29
N LYS A 164 6.43 -9.27 -15.16
CA LYS A 164 6.81 -10.67 -14.93
C LYS A 164 7.63 -10.86 -13.66
N SER A 165 8.56 -9.95 -13.37
CA SER A 165 9.33 -9.99 -12.12
C SER A 165 8.46 -9.83 -10.88
N ASN A 166 7.34 -9.09 -10.97
CA ASN A 166 6.49 -8.79 -9.82
C ASN A 166 5.39 -9.84 -9.61
N PHE A 167 4.82 -10.38 -10.69
CA PHE A 167 3.67 -11.29 -10.65
C PHE A 167 3.98 -12.72 -11.08
N GLY A 168 5.22 -13.02 -11.50
CA GLY A 168 5.67 -14.35 -11.93
C GLY A 168 5.32 -14.72 -13.38
N ILE A 169 4.33 -14.07 -13.97
CA ILE A 169 3.85 -14.30 -15.35
C ILE A 169 3.93 -13.03 -16.19
N SER A 170 4.08 -13.16 -17.49
CA SER A 170 4.10 -12.00 -18.39
C SER A 170 2.71 -11.34 -18.51
N PRO A 171 2.63 -10.05 -18.88
CA PRO A 171 1.35 -9.38 -19.11
C PRO A 171 0.48 -10.09 -20.16
N THR A 172 1.11 -10.65 -21.19
CA THR A 172 0.42 -11.39 -22.26
C THR A 172 -0.18 -12.71 -21.76
N GLU A 173 0.58 -13.47 -20.97
CA GLU A 173 0.06 -14.69 -20.32
C GLU A 173 -1.07 -14.35 -19.35
N TYR A 174 -0.91 -13.28 -18.56
CA TYR A 174 -1.95 -12.82 -17.65
C TYR A 174 -3.23 -12.44 -18.39
N SER A 175 -3.11 -11.68 -19.49
CA SER A 175 -4.27 -11.32 -20.33
C SER A 175 -4.99 -12.55 -20.87
N LYS A 176 -4.27 -13.57 -21.35
CA LYS A 176 -4.88 -14.81 -21.86
C LYS A 176 -5.64 -15.55 -20.76
N SER A 177 -5.04 -15.68 -19.58
CA SER A 177 -5.65 -16.38 -18.44
C SER A 177 -6.97 -15.78 -17.92
N ILE A 178 -7.33 -14.57 -18.37
CA ILE A 178 -8.60 -13.92 -18.01
C ILE A 178 -9.72 -14.26 -19.01
N TYR A 179 -9.37 -14.59 -20.25
CA TYR A 179 -10.33 -14.83 -21.35
C TYR A 179 -10.42 -16.29 -21.81
N ASP A 180 -9.58 -17.18 -21.25
CA ASP A 180 -9.73 -18.64 -21.33
C ASP A 180 -10.65 -19.16 -20.21
#